data_AF-A0A927QNC9-F1
#
_entry.id   AF-A0A927QNC9-F1
#
_cell.length_a   1.000
_cell.length_b   1.000
_cell.length_c   1.000
_cell.angle_alpha   90.00
_cell.angle_beta   90.00
_cell.angle_gamma   90.00
#
_symmetry.space_group_name_H-M   'P 1'
#
loop_
_entity.id
_entity.type
_entity.pdbx_description
1 polymer ?
#
loop_
_entity_poly.entity_id
_entity_poly.type
_entity_poly.pdbx_seq_one_letter_code
_entity_poly.pdbx_strand_id
1 'polypeptide(L)'
;MTVLQKLQYDFIQNEIWILTFGGAFQRSNIYRSKDQEEQKKGVFKKSIRSFIEDTILDSYKTIMVSDTEHIENIKRVSDYSSNFSELFNNEKINFGIAQKMLNLYLKYMWSLGHIQSPPHFPVDRIIQELLNKELKALGIKGLELKAWTQFTDENHYLKVMNSARELISKKELFANHSLAELELSLFQRR
;
A
#
# COMPACT_ATOMS: atom_id res chain seq x y z
N MET A 1 26.01 9.74 -8.36
CA MET A 1 25.12 9.27 -9.43
C MET A 1 25.46 10.02 -10.71
N THR A 2 25.68 9.35 -11.83
CA THR A 2 25.90 10.00 -13.14
C THR A 2 24.58 10.60 -13.66
N VAL A 3 24.66 11.48 -14.67
CA VAL A 3 23.45 12.03 -15.33
C VAL A 3 22.57 10.90 -15.88
N LEU A 4 23.17 9.90 -16.52
CA LEU A 4 22.44 8.74 -17.04
C LEU A 4 21.75 7.94 -15.93
N GLN A 5 22.47 7.66 -14.83
CA GLN A 5 21.88 6.96 -13.68
C GLN A 5 20.71 7.74 -13.07
N LYS A 6 20.80 9.08 -13.03
CA LYS A 6 19.68 9.92 -12.59
C LYS A 6 18.46 9.78 -13.49
N LEU A 7 18.65 9.83 -14.81
CA LEU A 7 17.57 9.70 -15.78
C LEU A 7 16.90 8.32 -15.70
N GLN A 8 17.70 7.25 -15.53
CA GLN A 8 17.19 5.89 -15.34
C GLN A 8 16.38 5.76 -14.06
N TYR A 9 16.88 6.32 -12.95
CA TYR A 9 16.15 6.34 -11.68
C TYR A 9 14.83 7.10 -11.81
N ASP A 10 14.87 8.32 -12.35
CA ASP A 10 13.68 9.17 -12.53
C ASP A 10 12.63 8.46 -13.41
N PHE A 11 13.05 7.78 -14.48
CA PHE A 11 12.17 6.98 -15.32
C PHE A 11 11.48 5.85 -14.54
N ILE A 12 12.25 5.02 -13.83
CA ILE A 12 11.69 3.89 -13.07
C ILE A 12 10.78 4.37 -11.95
N GLN A 13 11.15 5.45 -11.24
CA GLN A 13 10.28 6.02 -10.22
C GLN A 13 8.94 6.50 -10.81
N ASN A 14 8.96 7.09 -12.00
CA ASN A 14 7.71 7.50 -12.67
C ASN A 14 6.81 6.29 -13.00
N GLU A 15 7.37 5.20 -13.51
CA GLU A 15 6.62 3.95 -13.76
C GLU A 15 6.01 3.39 -12.47
N ILE A 16 6.80 3.37 -11.38
CA ILE A 16 6.34 2.91 -10.06
C ILE A 16 5.19 3.76 -9.54
N TRP A 17 5.24 5.08 -9.69
CA TRP A 17 4.16 5.96 -9.26
C TRP A 17 2.91 5.83 -10.12
N ILE A 18 3.04 5.62 -11.43
CA ILE A 18 1.90 5.31 -12.30
C ILE A 18 1.20 4.05 -11.80
N LEU A 19 1.96 3.00 -11.49
CA LEU A 19 1.41 1.74 -10.98
C LEU A 19 0.83 1.86 -9.56
N THR A 20 1.50 2.61 -8.69
CA THR A 20 1.04 2.89 -7.33
C THR A 20 -0.29 3.66 -7.34
N PHE A 21 -0.39 4.75 -8.10
CA PHE A 21 -1.65 5.50 -8.23
C PHE A 21 -2.74 4.67 -8.91
N GLY A 22 -2.38 3.90 -9.94
CA GLY A 22 -3.30 2.96 -10.58
C GLY A 22 -3.88 1.97 -9.55
N GLY A 23 -3.04 1.28 -8.79
CA GLY A 23 -3.50 0.31 -7.81
C GLY A 23 -4.26 0.89 -6.62
N ALA A 24 -3.91 2.10 -6.17
CA ALA A 24 -4.56 2.75 -5.02
C ALA A 24 -5.90 3.41 -5.37
N PHE A 25 -5.98 4.10 -6.52
CA PHE A 25 -7.11 4.93 -6.88
C PHE A 25 -8.08 4.29 -7.87
N GLN A 26 -7.68 3.27 -8.61
CA GLN A 26 -8.58 2.62 -9.55
C GLN A 26 -9.81 2.07 -8.82
N ARG A 27 -11.01 2.38 -9.34
CA ARG A 27 -12.33 2.00 -8.76
C ARG A 27 -12.63 2.63 -7.39
N SER A 28 -11.87 3.62 -6.95
CA SER A 28 -12.07 4.25 -5.64
C SER A 28 -13.13 5.36 -5.61
N ASN A 29 -13.46 5.96 -6.76
CA ASN A 29 -14.37 7.12 -6.85
C ASN A 29 -14.06 8.21 -5.80
N ILE A 30 -12.78 8.49 -5.56
CA ILE A 30 -12.35 9.43 -4.52
C ILE A 30 -12.68 10.88 -4.81
N TYR A 31 -12.76 11.25 -6.09
CA TYR A 31 -12.90 12.64 -6.51
C TYR A 31 -14.35 13.12 -6.50
N ARG A 32 -14.59 14.37 -6.06
CA ARG A 32 -15.93 15.02 -6.03
C ARG A 32 -16.55 15.23 -7.40
N SER A 33 -15.73 15.63 -8.36
CA SER A 33 -16.17 15.89 -9.73
C SER A 33 -15.27 15.14 -10.72
N LYS A 34 -15.89 14.56 -11.75
CA LYS A 34 -15.15 13.99 -12.88
C LYS A 34 -14.53 15.09 -13.74
N ASP A 35 -15.17 16.25 -13.79
CA ASP A 35 -14.88 17.35 -14.73
C ASP A 35 -13.96 18.44 -14.16
N GLN A 36 -13.64 18.40 -12.86
CA GLN A 36 -12.76 19.40 -12.25
C GLN A 36 -11.27 19.00 -12.26
N GLU A 37 -10.54 19.84 -13.00
CA GLU A 37 -9.11 20.17 -12.99
C GLU A 37 -8.14 18.99 -12.83
N GLU A 38 -7.87 18.31 -13.95
CA GLU A 38 -6.72 17.40 -14.11
C GLU A 38 -5.42 18.03 -13.58
N GLN A 39 -5.29 19.37 -13.68
CA GLN A 39 -4.21 20.13 -13.07
C GLN A 39 -4.15 19.96 -11.54
N LYS A 40 -5.25 20.15 -10.81
CA LYS A 40 -5.27 19.96 -9.34
C LYS A 40 -5.00 18.51 -8.95
N LYS A 41 -5.54 17.54 -9.70
CA LYS A 41 -5.22 16.11 -9.50
C LYS A 41 -3.72 15.85 -9.70
N GLY A 42 -3.12 16.47 -10.71
CA GLY A 42 -1.69 16.44 -10.97
C GLY A 42 -0.86 17.05 -9.84
N VAL A 43 -1.28 18.21 -9.32
CA VAL A 43 -0.65 18.86 -8.16
C VAL A 43 -0.73 17.95 -6.94
N PHE A 44 -1.90 17.41 -6.61
CA PHE A 44 -2.07 16.47 -5.51
C PHE A 44 -1.14 15.25 -5.65
N LYS A 45 -1.15 14.58 -6.80
CA LYS A 45 -0.28 13.41 -7.05
C LYS A 45 1.20 13.74 -6.87
N LYS A 46 1.64 14.90 -7.36
CA LYS A 46 3.03 15.36 -7.18
C LYS A 46 3.35 15.62 -5.71
N SER A 47 2.45 16.29 -4.99
CA SER A 47 2.64 16.64 -3.59
C SER A 47 2.65 15.42 -2.67
N ILE A 48 1.69 14.49 -2.83
CA ILE A 48 1.64 13.28 -1.99
C ILE A 48 2.80 12.32 -2.28
N ARG A 49 3.26 12.25 -3.54
CA ARG A 49 4.51 11.57 -3.90
C ARG A 49 5.68 12.15 -3.13
N SER A 50 5.88 13.47 -3.22
CA SER A 50 7.00 14.15 -2.55
C SER A 50 6.93 13.95 -1.04
N PHE A 51 5.74 14.04 -0.44
CA PHE A 51 5.55 13.74 0.98
C PHE A 51 5.98 12.32 1.36
N ILE A 52 5.60 11.30 0.59
CA ILE A 52 6.01 9.92 0.87
C ILE A 52 7.52 9.74 0.68
N GLU A 53 8.08 10.23 -0.42
CA GLU A 53 9.51 10.10 -0.76
C GLU A 53 10.40 10.83 0.25
N ASP A 54 10.05 12.07 0.60
CA ASP A 54 10.90 12.96 1.40
C ASP A 54 10.69 12.81 2.91
N THR A 55 9.52 12.31 3.34
CA THR A 55 9.16 12.32 4.78
C THR A 55 8.94 10.93 5.37
N ILE A 56 8.53 9.94 4.57
CA ILE A 56 8.14 8.62 5.08
C ILE A 56 9.20 7.57 4.75
N LEU A 57 9.69 7.56 3.50
CA LEU A 57 10.53 6.48 2.96
C LEU A 57 11.80 6.22 3.76
N ASP A 58 12.45 7.26 4.28
CA ASP A 58 13.72 7.16 5.00
C ASP A 58 13.64 6.20 6.20
N SER A 59 12.51 6.16 6.90
CA SER A 59 12.30 5.25 8.03
C SER A 59 12.41 3.76 7.67
N TYR A 60 12.19 3.40 6.39
CA TYR A 60 12.22 2.01 5.91
C TYR A 60 13.59 1.58 5.38
N LYS A 61 14.55 2.50 5.24
CA LYS A 61 15.86 2.21 4.64
C LYS A 61 16.77 1.41 5.57
N THR A 62 16.80 1.78 6.86
CA THR A 62 17.85 1.35 7.79
C THR A 62 17.36 0.46 8.93
N ILE A 63 16.08 0.54 9.28
CA ILE A 63 15.50 -0.23 10.39
C ILE A 63 14.24 -0.96 9.94
N MET A 64 13.93 -2.06 10.63
CA MET A 64 12.64 -2.72 10.49
C MET A 64 11.59 -1.87 11.21
N VAL A 65 10.73 -1.20 10.44
CA VAL A 65 9.62 -0.39 10.96
C VAL A 65 8.61 -1.30 11.66
N SER A 66 8.16 -0.94 12.85
CA SER A 66 7.15 -1.71 13.59
C SER A 66 5.74 -1.58 13.01
N ASP A 67 4.83 -2.47 13.41
CA ASP A 67 3.41 -2.39 13.05
C ASP A 67 2.80 -1.03 13.39
N THR A 68 3.05 -0.54 14.60
CA THR A 68 2.49 0.71 15.11
C THR A 68 3.01 1.92 14.31
N GLU A 69 4.32 1.98 14.07
CA GLU A 69 4.92 3.06 13.28
C GLU A 69 4.43 3.03 11.82
N HIS A 70 4.28 1.83 11.25
CA HIS A 70 3.78 1.69 9.89
C HIS A 70 2.31 2.13 9.76
N ILE A 71 1.45 1.77 10.72
CA ILE A 71 0.06 2.23 10.77
C ILE A 71 -0.01 3.75 10.91
N GLU A 72 0.85 4.34 11.74
CA GLU A 72 0.94 5.79 11.88
C GLU A 72 1.38 6.44 10.55
N ASN A 73 2.34 5.86 9.84
CA ASN A 73 2.73 6.33 8.52
C ASN A 73 1.57 6.26 7.50
N ILE A 74 0.73 5.21 7.53
CA ILE A 74 -0.48 5.14 6.71
C ILE A 74 -1.45 6.28 7.05
N LYS A 75 -1.70 6.53 8.34
CA LYS A 75 -2.57 7.62 8.80
C LYS A 75 -2.05 8.98 8.32
N ARG A 76 -0.74 9.22 8.46
CA ARG A 76 -0.07 10.42 7.96
C ARG A 76 -0.25 10.62 6.45
N VAL A 77 -0.22 9.56 5.63
CA VAL A 77 -0.52 9.65 4.18
C VAL A 77 -1.97 10.07 3.94
N SER A 78 -2.92 9.47 4.66
CA SER A 78 -4.34 9.86 4.60
C SER A 78 -4.51 11.33 5.01
N ASP A 79 -3.93 11.73 6.14
CA ASP A 79 -4.08 13.07 6.69
C ASP A 79 -3.40 14.14 5.82
N TYR A 80 -2.25 13.84 5.23
CA TYR A 80 -1.62 14.75 4.27
C TYR A 80 -2.53 15.09 3.08
N SER A 81 -3.38 14.14 2.65
CA SER A 81 -4.32 14.39 1.56
C SER A 81 -5.42 15.40 1.92
N SER A 82 -5.67 15.68 3.21
CA SER A 82 -6.65 16.71 3.63
C SER A 82 -6.27 18.13 3.20
N ASN A 83 -4.99 18.37 2.89
CA ASN A 83 -4.52 19.61 2.25
C ASN A 83 -5.13 19.86 0.86
N PHE A 84 -5.80 18.84 0.30
CA PHE A 84 -6.49 18.86 -0.99
C PHE A 84 -7.96 18.45 -0.82
N SER A 85 -8.57 18.79 0.32
CA SER A 85 -9.91 18.36 0.70
C SER A 85 -11.00 18.70 -0.32
N GLU A 86 -10.81 19.77 -1.09
CA GLU A 86 -11.68 20.17 -2.18
C GLU A 86 -11.74 19.13 -3.31
N LEU A 87 -10.73 18.27 -3.43
CA LEU A 87 -10.72 17.18 -4.41
C LEU A 87 -11.57 15.98 -3.98
N PHE A 88 -11.71 15.72 -2.68
CA PHE A 88 -12.17 14.42 -2.18
C PHE A 88 -13.59 14.44 -1.63
N ASN A 89 -14.38 13.42 -1.96
CA ASN A 89 -15.76 13.26 -1.44
C ASN A 89 -15.83 13.32 0.08
N ASN A 90 -14.80 12.82 0.77
CA ASN A 90 -14.73 12.73 2.23
C ASN A 90 -13.59 13.59 2.81
N GLU A 91 -13.25 14.71 2.16
CA GLU A 91 -12.21 15.68 2.58
C GLU A 91 -10.76 15.14 2.58
N LYS A 92 -10.58 13.82 2.59
CA LYS A 92 -9.30 13.14 2.45
C LYS A 92 -9.52 11.75 1.85
N ILE A 93 -8.45 11.12 1.39
CA ILE A 93 -8.47 9.68 1.08
C ILE A 93 -8.64 8.90 2.39
N ASN A 94 -9.38 7.79 2.35
CA ASN A 94 -9.54 6.95 3.55
C ASN A 94 -8.29 6.10 3.83
N PHE A 95 -8.28 5.48 5.02
CA PHE A 95 -7.20 4.61 5.48
C PHE A 95 -6.86 3.53 4.45
N GLY A 96 -7.86 2.88 3.86
CA GLY A 96 -7.62 1.79 2.93
C GLY A 96 -7.00 2.23 1.60
N ILE A 97 -7.29 3.43 1.13
CA ILE A 97 -6.60 4.00 -0.04
C ILE A 97 -5.16 4.39 0.33
N ALA A 98 -4.97 4.99 1.50
CA ALA A 98 -3.65 5.36 2.00
C ALA A 98 -2.73 4.14 2.18
N GLN A 99 -3.21 3.05 2.81
CA GLN A 99 -2.42 1.82 2.93
C GLN A 99 -2.11 1.21 1.56
N LYS A 100 -3.06 1.26 0.62
CA LYS A 100 -2.83 0.68 -0.70
C LYS A 100 -1.73 1.43 -1.44
N MET A 101 -1.74 2.76 -1.35
CA MET A 101 -0.72 3.63 -1.94
C MET A 101 0.65 3.39 -1.31
N LEU A 102 0.75 3.52 0.01
CA LEU A 102 2.03 3.39 0.71
C LEU A 102 2.62 1.99 0.52
N ASN A 103 1.82 0.94 0.72
CA ASN A 103 2.33 -0.43 0.69
C ASN A 103 2.69 -0.89 -0.73
N LEU A 104 2.00 -0.39 -1.76
CA LEU A 104 2.42 -0.63 -3.16
C LEU A 104 3.77 0.03 -3.43
N TYR A 105 3.94 1.30 -3.04
CA TYR A 105 5.20 2.01 -3.22
C TYR A 105 6.35 1.31 -2.49
N LEU A 106 6.15 0.95 -1.21
CA LEU A 106 7.14 0.22 -0.42
C LEU A 106 7.47 -1.15 -1.03
N LYS A 107 6.46 -1.88 -1.54
CA LYS A 107 6.70 -3.15 -2.25
C LYS A 107 7.65 -2.96 -3.44
N TYR A 108 7.46 -1.92 -4.25
CA TYR A 108 8.36 -1.63 -5.36
C TYR A 108 9.77 -1.26 -4.89
N MET A 109 9.89 -0.38 -3.89
CA MET A 109 11.19 0.03 -3.35
C MET A 109 11.95 -1.17 -2.75
N TRP A 110 11.25 -2.06 -2.05
CA TRP A 110 11.82 -3.28 -1.50
C TRP A 110 12.24 -4.26 -2.60
N SER A 111 11.39 -4.47 -3.60
CA SER A 111 11.69 -5.35 -4.74
C SER A 111 12.92 -4.91 -5.54
N LEU A 112 13.25 -3.62 -5.51
CA LEU A 112 14.44 -3.04 -6.12
C LEU A 112 15.65 -2.96 -5.16
N GLY A 113 15.51 -3.43 -3.91
CA GLY A 113 16.57 -3.43 -2.91
C GLY A 113 16.87 -2.07 -2.30
N HIS A 114 15.95 -1.09 -2.41
CA HIS A 114 16.15 0.26 -1.87
C HIS A 114 15.79 0.41 -0.40
N ILE A 115 14.96 -0.48 0.14
CA ILE A 115 14.53 -0.50 1.54
C ILE A 115 14.56 -1.92 2.08
N GLN A 116 14.49 -2.06 3.41
CA GLN A 116 14.26 -3.34 4.07
C GLN A 116 12.86 -3.89 3.76
N SER A 117 12.64 -5.18 4.03
CA SER A 117 11.30 -5.78 3.91
C SER A 117 10.28 -4.93 4.65
N PRO A 118 9.21 -4.45 3.98
CA PRO A 118 8.18 -3.68 4.66
C PRO A 118 7.46 -4.57 5.68
N PRO A 119 6.97 -3.99 6.80
CA PRO A 119 6.32 -4.78 7.83
C PRO A 119 5.01 -5.38 7.36
N HIS A 120 4.28 -4.70 6.47
CA HIS A 120 2.99 -5.12 5.92
C HIS A 120 3.01 -5.13 4.38
N PHE A 121 1.88 -5.53 3.77
CA PHE A 121 1.69 -5.63 2.32
C PHE A 121 0.44 -4.87 1.85
N PRO A 122 0.31 -4.56 0.53
CA PRO A 122 -0.82 -3.80 0.01
C PRO A 122 -2.13 -4.61 0.02
N VAL A 123 -3.07 -4.27 0.90
CA VAL A 123 -4.34 -4.99 1.02
C VAL A 123 -5.35 -4.54 -0.02
N ASP A 124 -5.84 -5.46 -0.83
CA ASP A 124 -7.04 -5.32 -1.66
C ASP A 124 -7.94 -6.53 -1.53
N ARG A 125 -9.00 -6.59 -2.35
CA ARG A 125 -9.91 -7.74 -2.36
C ARG A 125 -9.25 -9.03 -2.86
N ILE A 126 -8.35 -8.94 -3.84
CA ILE A 126 -7.71 -10.10 -4.47
C ILE A 126 -6.82 -10.81 -3.44
N ILE A 127 -5.96 -10.07 -2.74
CA ILE A 127 -5.10 -10.70 -1.72
C ILE A 127 -5.91 -11.27 -0.55
N GLN A 128 -7.03 -10.64 -0.16
CA GLN A 128 -7.95 -11.21 0.83
C GLN A 128 -8.58 -12.53 0.34
N GLU A 129 -8.98 -12.61 -0.92
CA GLU A 129 -9.51 -13.85 -1.52
C GLU A 129 -8.45 -14.96 -1.56
N LEU A 130 -7.22 -14.62 -1.92
CA LEU A 130 -6.09 -15.55 -1.94
C LEU A 130 -5.74 -16.05 -0.52
N LEU A 131 -5.67 -15.16 0.47
CA LEU A 131 -5.47 -15.53 1.87
C LEU A 131 -6.58 -16.47 2.36
N ASN A 132 -7.84 -16.15 2.06
CA ASN A 132 -8.97 -16.99 2.45
C ASN A 132 -8.92 -18.38 1.84
N LYS A 133 -8.44 -18.51 0.60
CA LYS A 133 -8.25 -19.82 -0.05
C LYS A 133 -7.23 -20.66 0.73
N GLU A 134 -6.10 -20.06 1.11
CA GLU A 134 -5.04 -20.75 1.85
C GLU A 134 -5.47 -21.12 3.28
N LEU A 135 -6.15 -20.21 3.99
CA LEU A 135 -6.69 -20.47 5.33
C LEU A 135 -7.72 -21.59 5.31
N LYS A 136 -8.62 -21.59 4.32
CA LYS A 136 -9.64 -22.64 4.16
C LYS A 136 -9.00 -24.02 3.92
N ALA A 137 -7.89 -24.08 3.19
CA ALA A 137 -7.15 -25.33 2.98
C ALA A 137 -6.58 -25.92 4.30
N LEU A 138 -6.39 -25.08 5.32
CA LEU A 138 -5.97 -25.47 6.67
C LEU A 138 -7.16 -25.69 7.63
N GLY A 139 -8.40 -25.62 7.14
CA GLY A 139 -9.61 -25.69 7.98
C GLY A 139 -9.83 -24.45 8.85
N ILE A 140 -9.14 -23.34 8.59
CA ILE A 140 -9.27 -22.07 9.32
C ILE A 140 -10.37 -21.24 8.67
N LYS A 141 -11.21 -20.61 9.50
CA LYS A 141 -12.25 -19.70 9.02
C LYS A 141 -11.61 -18.49 8.34
N GLY A 142 -12.00 -18.25 7.08
CA GLY A 142 -11.55 -17.08 6.33
C GLY A 142 -12.10 -15.76 6.88
N LEU A 143 -11.47 -14.68 6.45
CA LEU A 143 -11.86 -13.29 6.71
C LEU A 143 -13.12 -12.89 5.94
N GLU A 144 -13.85 -11.93 6.49
CA GLU A 144 -14.84 -11.17 5.72
C GLU A 144 -14.13 -10.36 4.62
N LEU A 145 -14.57 -10.48 3.38
CA LEU A 145 -14.02 -9.72 2.26
C LEU A 145 -14.57 -8.30 2.28
N LYS A 146 -13.68 -7.32 2.42
CA LYS A 146 -14.05 -5.90 2.38
C LYS A 146 -13.18 -5.14 1.39
N ALA A 147 -13.78 -4.27 0.58
CA ALA A 147 -13.00 -3.46 -0.36
C ALA A 147 -12.13 -2.46 0.42
N TRP A 148 -10.87 -2.27 0.01
CA TRP A 148 -9.97 -1.34 0.68
C TRP A 148 -10.54 0.08 0.68
N THR A 149 -11.29 0.44 -0.36
CA THR A 149 -12.00 1.73 -0.46
C THR A 149 -13.05 1.94 0.64
N GLN A 150 -13.35 0.95 1.47
CA GLN A 150 -14.27 1.02 2.61
C GLN A 150 -13.56 0.95 3.96
N PHE A 151 -12.22 0.94 4.01
CA PHE A 151 -11.49 0.96 5.27
C PHE A 151 -11.39 2.41 5.74
N THR A 152 -12.22 2.76 6.71
CA THR A 152 -12.22 4.06 7.39
C THR A 152 -11.12 4.19 8.43
N ASP A 153 -10.65 3.05 8.93
CA ASP A 153 -9.68 2.91 10.02
C ASP A 153 -8.84 1.63 9.82
N GLU A 154 -7.88 1.40 10.72
CA GLU A 154 -6.96 0.27 10.66
C GLU A 154 -7.57 -1.08 11.05
N ASN A 155 -8.79 -1.15 11.60
CA ASN A 155 -9.27 -2.37 12.26
C ASN A 155 -9.40 -3.55 11.28
N HIS A 156 -9.99 -3.33 10.11
CA HIS A 156 -10.12 -4.40 9.10
C HIS A 156 -8.75 -4.76 8.51
N TYR A 157 -7.92 -3.76 8.28
CA TYR A 157 -6.57 -3.96 7.78
C TYR A 157 -5.71 -4.82 8.72
N LEU A 158 -5.77 -4.55 10.03
CA LEU A 158 -5.09 -5.34 11.05
C LEU A 158 -5.61 -6.78 11.12
N LYS A 159 -6.91 -7.00 10.93
CA LYS A 159 -7.46 -8.38 10.80
C LYS A 159 -6.80 -9.13 9.64
N VAL A 160 -6.62 -8.46 8.50
CA VAL A 160 -5.93 -9.05 7.34
C VAL A 160 -4.47 -9.39 7.67
N MET A 161 -3.74 -8.47 8.32
CA MET A 161 -2.36 -8.72 8.73
C MET A 161 -2.25 -9.89 9.72
N ASN A 162 -3.15 -9.98 10.69
CA ASN A 162 -3.13 -11.05 11.68
C ASN A 162 -3.49 -12.41 11.08
N SER A 163 -4.43 -12.48 10.14
CA SER A 163 -4.71 -13.73 9.40
C SER A 163 -3.54 -14.16 8.52
N ALA A 164 -2.81 -13.23 7.92
CA ALA A 164 -1.59 -13.54 7.20
C ALA A 164 -0.51 -14.12 8.14
N ARG A 165 -0.34 -13.56 9.35
CA ARG A 165 0.54 -14.13 10.39
C ARG A 165 0.12 -15.53 10.83
N GLU A 166 -1.19 -15.76 10.99
CA GLU A 166 -1.72 -17.07 11.32
C GLU A 166 -1.45 -18.10 10.21
N LEU A 167 -1.56 -17.69 8.94
CA LEU A 167 -1.23 -18.54 7.81
C LEU A 167 0.26 -18.90 7.80
N ILE A 168 1.14 -17.92 8.01
CA ILE A 168 2.60 -18.11 8.11
C ILE A 168 2.94 -19.11 9.22
N SER A 169 2.36 -18.97 10.40
CA SER A 169 2.69 -19.82 11.55
C SER A 169 2.18 -21.26 11.43
N LYS A 170 1.15 -21.50 10.61
CA LYS A 170 0.50 -22.82 10.47
C LYS A 170 0.86 -23.58 9.21
N LYS A 171 1.39 -22.91 8.18
CA LYS A 171 1.74 -23.54 6.91
C LYS A 171 3.25 -23.58 6.74
N GLU A 172 3.82 -24.78 6.80
CA GLU A 172 5.28 -25.01 6.70
C GLU A 172 5.92 -24.32 5.48
N LEU A 173 5.21 -24.30 4.34
CA LEU A 173 5.62 -23.61 3.11
C LEU A 173 5.97 -22.12 3.34
N PHE A 174 5.38 -21.49 4.34
CA PHE A 174 5.50 -20.06 4.64
C PHE A 174 6.17 -19.77 5.98
N ALA A 175 6.68 -20.77 6.70
CA ALA A 175 7.10 -20.65 8.10
C ALA A 175 8.14 -19.55 8.39
N ASN A 176 8.95 -19.17 7.39
CA ASN A 176 9.98 -18.14 7.51
C ASN A 176 9.66 -16.86 6.71
N HIS A 177 8.47 -16.77 6.11
CA HIS A 177 8.10 -15.58 5.35
C HIS A 177 7.77 -14.41 6.28
N SER A 178 8.27 -13.24 5.91
CA SER A 178 7.68 -11.97 6.32
C SER A 178 6.28 -11.80 5.69
N LEU A 179 5.51 -10.83 6.18
CA LEU A 179 4.22 -10.51 5.57
C LEU A 179 4.35 -10.05 4.12
N ALA A 180 5.42 -9.33 3.78
CA ALA A 180 5.68 -8.90 2.41
C ALA A 180 6.05 -10.08 1.50
N GLU A 181 6.83 -11.05 2.00
CA GLU A 181 7.20 -12.27 1.26
C GLU A 181 6.00 -13.20 1.04
N LEU A 182 5.11 -13.31 2.03
CA LEU A 182 3.85 -14.04 1.87
C LEU A 182 3.03 -13.42 0.73
N GLU A 183 2.88 -12.10 0.69
CA GLU A 183 2.10 -11.46 -0.38
C GLU A 183 2.70 -11.70 -1.76
N LEU A 184 4.02 -11.63 -1.92
CA LEU A 184 4.69 -11.99 -3.19
C LEU A 184 4.46 -13.45 -3.58
N SER A 185 4.40 -14.35 -2.60
CA SER A 185 4.16 -15.77 -2.83
C SER A 185 2.72 -16.06 -3.27
N LEU A 186 1.76 -15.29 -2.78
CA LEU A 186 0.34 -15.45 -3.10
C LEU A 186 -0.07 -14.70 -4.36
N PHE A 187 0.43 -13.48 -4.54
CA PHE A 187 0.00 -12.56 -5.58
C PHE A 187 1.06 -12.40 -6.67
N GLN A 188 0.72 -12.91 -7.86
CA GLN A 188 1.43 -12.62 -9.10
C GLN A 188 0.53 -11.81 -10.03
N ARG A 189 1.07 -10.69 -10.52
CA ARG A 189 0.39 -9.90 -11.55
C ARG A 189 0.40 -10.72 -12.84
N ARG A 190 -0.79 -11.00 -13.38
CA ARG A 190 -0.98 -11.68 -14.66
C ARG A 190 -0.79 -10.73 -15.83
#